data_AF-V4W4L0-F1
#
_entry.id   AF-V4W4L0-F1
#
_cell.length_a   1.000
_cell.length_b   1.000
_cell.length_c   1.000
_cell.angle_alpha   90.00
_cell.angle_beta   90.00
_cell.angle_gamma   90.00
#
_symmetry.space_group_name_H-M   'P 1'
#
loop_
_entity.id
_entity.type
_entity.pdbx_description
1 polymer ?
#
loop_
_entity_poly.entity_id
_entity_poly.type
_entity_poly.pdbx_seq_one_letter_code
_entity_poly.pdbx_strand_id
1 'polypeptide(L)'
;MVGVSLEGEKVILVPYMKEHVPKYHQWMQDPFLLETTASEPLTLEQEYQMHLSWCQDPLKKTFIVLDKDLVEGTFVHGDPHVEAMVGDVNIYMNDLDNLELAEVEIMIAEPKSLAVVKDLQRMLS
;
A
#
# COMPACT_ATOMS: atom_id res chain seq x y z
N MET A 1 -13.90 -7.90 9.57
CA MET A 1 -14.46 -6.72 8.87
C MET A 1 -13.76 -6.64 7.53
N VAL A 2 -14.51 -6.56 6.44
CA VAL A 2 -13.93 -6.21 5.13
C VAL A 2 -13.40 -4.79 5.29
N GLY A 3 -12.09 -4.58 5.15
CA GLY A 3 -11.51 -3.24 5.31
C GLY A 3 -12.06 -2.30 4.25
N VAL A 4 -12.26 -1.03 4.60
CA VAL A 4 -12.83 -0.02 3.70
C VAL A 4 -11.76 0.40 2.69
N SER A 5 -12.08 0.40 1.40
CA SER A 5 -11.23 1.01 0.37
C SER A 5 -11.58 2.47 0.17
N LEU A 6 -10.61 3.29 -0.22
CA LEU A 6 -10.80 4.70 -0.54
C LEU A 6 -10.61 4.90 -2.04
N GLU A 7 -11.55 5.58 -2.69
CA GLU A 7 -11.48 5.85 -4.13
C GLU A 7 -11.21 7.33 -4.40
N GLY A 8 -10.18 7.58 -5.20
CA GLY A 8 -9.91 8.85 -5.85
C GLY A 8 -10.39 8.86 -7.31
N GLU A 9 -9.93 9.88 -8.03
CA GLU A 9 -10.20 10.04 -9.47
C GLU A 9 -9.40 9.01 -10.29
N LYS A 10 -8.13 8.80 -9.93
CA LYS A 10 -7.17 7.93 -10.61
C LYS A 10 -6.57 6.85 -9.71
N VAL A 11 -6.67 7.00 -8.40
CA VAL A 11 -6.15 6.05 -7.43
C VAL A 11 -7.27 5.33 -6.69
N ILE A 12 -7.03 4.08 -6.31
CA ILE A 12 -7.83 3.37 -5.30
C ILE A 12 -6.87 2.85 -4.23
N LEU A 13 -7.18 3.10 -2.97
CA LEU A 13 -6.47 2.54 -1.82
C LEU A 13 -7.26 1.37 -1.27
N VAL A 14 -6.70 0.17 -1.31
CA VAL A 14 -7.28 -1.03 -0.72
C VAL A 14 -6.47 -1.47 0.51
N PRO A 15 -7.08 -2.06 1.54
CA PRO A 15 -6.33 -2.62 2.66
C PRO A 15 -5.27 -3.62 2.17
N TYR A 16 -4.11 -3.69 2.83
CA TYR A 16 -3.09 -4.68 2.48
C TYR A 16 -3.55 -6.10 2.84
N MET A 17 -3.77 -6.92 1.82
CA MET A 17 -4.27 -8.29 1.91
C MET A 17 -3.16 -9.31 1.65
N LYS A 18 -3.40 -10.56 2.07
CA LYS A 18 -2.43 -11.64 1.92
C LYS A 18 -2.09 -11.90 0.44
N GLU A 19 -3.06 -11.71 -0.44
CA GLU A 19 -2.97 -11.89 -1.89
C GLU A 19 -1.99 -10.90 -2.55
N HIS A 20 -1.70 -9.77 -1.90
CA HIS A 20 -0.75 -8.78 -2.39
C HIS A 20 0.71 -9.15 -2.11
N VAL A 21 0.97 -9.98 -1.09
CA VAL A 21 2.32 -10.33 -0.61
C VAL A 21 3.23 -10.84 -1.72
N PRO A 22 2.82 -11.74 -2.64
CA PRO A 22 3.71 -12.21 -3.70
C PRO A 22 4.20 -11.09 -4.64
N LYS A 23 3.33 -10.15 -5.02
CA LYS A 23 3.71 -9.02 -5.88
C LYS A 23 4.55 -8.00 -5.11
N TYR A 24 4.19 -7.73 -3.85
CA TYR A 24 4.99 -6.87 -2.98
C TYR A 24 6.42 -7.41 -2.79
N HIS A 25 6.55 -8.72 -2.56
CA HIS A 25 7.85 -9.39 -2.45
C HIS A 25 8.70 -9.24 -3.71
N GLN A 26 8.08 -9.28 -4.90
CA GLN A 26 8.78 -9.02 -6.17
C GLN A 26 9.33 -7.60 -6.23
N TRP A 27 8.56 -6.60 -5.78
CA TRP A 27 9.06 -5.21 -5.67
C TRP A 27 10.22 -5.10 -4.69
N MET A 28 10.14 -5.78 -3.54
CA MET A 28 11.22 -5.81 -2.54
C MET A 28 12.45 -6.65 -2.96
N GLN A 29 12.52 -7.11 -4.22
CA GLN A 29 13.76 -7.59 -4.83
C GLN A 29 14.53 -6.49 -5.56
N ASP A 30 13.95 -5.31 -5.78
CA ASP A 30 14.61 -4.18 -6.42
C ASP A 30 15.50 -3.43 -5.40
N PRO A 31 16.83 -3.37 -5.60
CA PRO A 31 17.74 -2.65 -4.71
C PRO A 31 17.40 -1.17 -4.54
N PHE A 32 16.85 -0.52 -5.57
CA PHE A 32 16.47 0.89 -5.49
C PHE A 32 15.28 1.09 -4.55
N LEU A 33 14.28 0.20 -4.59
CA LEU A 33 13.14 0.24 -3.70
C LEU A 33 13.55 -0.08 -2.26
N LEU A 34 14.41 -1.07 -2.06
CA LEU A 34 14.96 -1.39 -0.75
C LEU A 34 15.73 -0.21 -0.14
N GLU A 35 16.62 0.43 -0.91
CA GLU A 35 17.39 1.59 -0.44
C GLU A 35 16.49 2.78 -0.09
N THR A 36 15.53 3.12 -0.96
CA THR A 36 14.65 4.27 -0.76
C THR A 36 13.62 4.09 0.37
N THR A 37 13.28 2.84 0.70
CA THR A 37 12.42 2.51 1.84
C THR A 37 13.19 2.13 3.10
N ALA A 38 14.53 2.15 3.06
CA ALA A 38 15.40 1.63 4.10
C ALA A 38 15.04 0.20 4.57
N SER A 39 14.57 -0.62 3.63
CA SER A 39 14.17 -2.02 3.85
C SER A 39 15.32 -2.97 3.57
N GLU A 40 15.31 -4.11 4.26
CA GLU A 40 16.19 -5.24 3.98
C GLU A 40 15.45 -6.29 3.15
N PRO A 41 16.13 -7.02 2.25
CA PRO A 41 15.49 -8.07 1.48
C PRO A 41 15.05 -9.22 2.41
N LEU A 42 13.80 -9.63 2.26
CA LEU A 42 13.20 -10.73 3.00
C LEU A 42 12.91 -11.91 2.09
N THR A 43 12.84 -13.11 2.67
CA THR A 43 12.24 -14.27 1.99
C THR A 43 10.73 -14.10 1.90
N LEU A 44 10.08 -14.74 0.92
CA LEU A 44 8.63 -14.70 0.78
C LEU A 44 7.87 -15.11 2.07
N GLU A 45 8.38 -16.09 2.81
CA GLU A 45 7.78 -16.49 4.09
C GLU A 45 7.89 -15.38 5.13
N GLN A 46 9.03 -14.71 5.21
CA GLN A 46 9.21 -13.56 6.10
C GLN A 46 8.28 -12.40 5.72
N GLU A 47 8.02 -12.17 4.43
CA GLU A 47 7.04 -11.17 3.97
C GLU A 47 5.63 -11.48 4.45
N TYR A 48 5.22 -12.77 4.45
CA TYR A 48 3.95 -13.16 5.05
C TYR A 48 3.90 -12.90 6.56
N GLN A 49 5.00 -13.14 7.28
CA GLN A 49 5.06 -12.83 8.71
C GLN A 49 5.00 -11.31 8.96
N MET A 50 5.68 -10.51 8.13
CA MET A 50 5.63 -9.05 8.18
C MET A 50 4.23 -8.52 7.90
N HIS A 51 3.57 -9.02 6.85
CA HIS A 51 2.17 -8.73 6.53
C HIS A 51 1.26 -8.96 7.75
N LEU A 52 1.35 -10.14 8.37
CA LEU A 52 0.55 -10.47 9.56
C LEU A 52 0.81 -9.49 10.71
N SER A 53 2.08 -9.13 10.96
CA SER A 53 2.44 -8.19 12.01
C SER A 53 1.85 -6.80 11.77
N TRP A 54 1.91 -6.29 10.53
CA TRP A 54 1.39 -4.97 10.17
C TRP A 54 -0.13 -4.91 10.21
N CYS A 55 -0.82 -5.97 9.73
CA CYS A 55 -2.27 -6.03 9.78
C CYS A 55 -2.84 -6.11 11.20
N GLN A 56 -2.06 -6.62 12.16
CA GLN A 56 -2.45 -6.75 13.56
C GLN A 56 -2.09 -5.51 14.40
N ASP A 57 -1.26 -4.62 13.89
CA ASP A 57 -0.87 -3.41 14.58
C ASP A 57 -2.03 -2.39 14.60
N PRO A 58 -2.55 -2.01 15.79
CA PRO A 58 -3.63 -1.04 15.88
C PRO A 58 -3.21 0.36 15.45
N LEU A 59 -1.93 0.72 15.60
CA LEU A 59 -1.36 2.04 15.32
C LEU A 59 -0.82 2.18 13.89
N LYS A 60 -0.72 1.07 13.15
CA LYS A 60 -0.34 1.09 11.74
C LYS A 60 -1.54 0.78 10.85
N LYS A 61 -1.62 1.44 9.70
CA LYS A 61 -2.54 1.08 8.61
C LYS A 61 -1.76 1.06 7.30
N THR A 62 -1.75 -0.08 6.65
CA THR A 62 -1.11 -0.25 5.34
C THR A 62 -2.19 -0.43 4.27
N PHE A 63 -2.10 0.38 3.23
CA PHE A 63 -2.93 0.30 2.04
C PHE A 63 -2.08 0.02 0.82
N ILE A 64 -2.59 -0.79 -0.09
CA ILE A 64 -2.03 -0.94 -1.41
C ILE A 64 -2.66 0.10 -2.34
N VAL A 65 -1.80 0.74 -3.12
CA VAL A 65 -2.16 1.73 -4.13
C VAL A 65 -2.46 0.99 -5.43
N LEU A 66 -3.67 1.17 -5.95
CA LEU A 66 -4.09 0.69 -7.25
C LEU A 66 -4.17 1.85 -8.24
N ASP A 67 -3.70 1.62 -9.46
CA ASP A 67 -3.99 2.48 -10.61
C ASP A 67 -5.36 2.11 -11.17
N LYS A 68 -6.32 3.04 -11.10
CA LYS A 68 -7.71 2.80 -11.50
C LYS A 68 -7.84 2.46 -12.98
N ASP A 69 -6.93 2.94 -13.82
CA ASP A 69 -6.92 2.66 -15.27
C ASP A 69 -6.43 1.23 -15.57
N LEU A 70 -5.81 0.54 -14.60
CA LEU A 70 -5.34 -0.85 -14.71
C LEU A 70 -6.30 -1.89 -14.12
N VAL A 71 -7.36 -1.45 -13.42
CA VAL A 71 -8.34 -2.36 -12.84
C VAL A 71 -9.12 -3.06 -13.95
N GLU A 72 -9.09 -4.40 -13.96
CA GLU A 72 -9.85 -5.18 -14.93
C GLU A 72 -11.31 -5.30 -14.50
N GLY A 73 -12.24 -4.84 -15.34
CA GLY A 73 -13.67 -4.93 -15.08
C GLY A 73 -14.20 -3.84 -14.15
N THR A 74 -15.11 -4.21 -13.23
CA THR A 74 -15.68 -3.28 -12.25
C THR A 74 -14.98 -3.47 -10.92
N PHE A 75 -14.52 -2.37 -10.32
CA PHE A 75 -13.95 -2.42 -8.98
C PHE A 75 -14.99 -2.86 -7.95
N VAL A 76 -14.61 -3.83 -7.10
CA VAL A 76 -15.45 -4.32 -6.00
C VAL A 76 -14.66 -4.20 -4.70
N HIS A 77 -15.24 -3.53 -3.70
CA HIS A 77 -14.62 -3.40 -2.39
C HIS A 77 -14.36 -4.77 -1.75
N GLY A 78 -13.12 -4.96 -1.30
CA GLY A 78 -12.66 -6.21 -0.71
C GLY A 78 -11.93 -7.13 -1.68
N ASP A 79 -11.98 -6.85 -2.98
CA ASP A 79 -11.16 -7.57 -3.96
C ASP A 79 -9.73 -6.99 -3.99
N PRO A 80 -8.70 -7.85 -4.17
CA PRO A 80 -7.32 -7.43 -4.04
C PRO A 80 -6.80 -6.66 -5.26
N HIS A 81 -7.31 -6.94 -6.47
CA HIS A 81 -6.88 -6.29 -7.72
C HIS A 81 -5.34 -6.25 -7.89
N VAL A 82 -4.69 -7.41 -7.75
CA VAL A 82 -3.22 -7.55 -7.79
C VAL A 82 -2.63 -7.00 -9.11
N GLU A 83 -3.36 -7.15 -10.21
CA GLU A 83 -3.01 -6.64 -11.53
C GLU A 83 -2.79 -5.13 -11.55
N ALA A 84 -3.58 -4.39 -10.76
CA ALA A 84 -3.58 -2.93 -10.73
C ALA A 84 -2.66 -2.33 -9.65
N MET A 85 -1.99 -3.15 -8.83
CA MET A 85 -1.08 -2.64 -7.78
C MET A 85 0.10 -1.88 -8.39
N VAL A 86 0.37 -0.69 -7.83
CA VAL A 86 1.47 0.20 -8.26
C VAL A 86 2.32 0.75 -7.12
N GLY A 87 1.92 0.53 -5.87
CA GLY A 87 2.65 0.98 -4.69
C GLY A 87 1.89 0.70 -3.39
N ASP A 88 2.30 1.34 -2.30
CA ASP A 88 1.64 1.26 -1.00
C ASP A 88 1.72 2.60 -0.23
N VAL A 89 0.84 2.72 0.76
CA VAL A 89 0.80 3.80 1.73
C VAL A 89 0.79 3.18 3.13
N ASN A 90 1.77 3.55 3.95
CA ASN A 90 1.79 3.23 5.38
C ASN A 90 1.44 4.46 6.19
N ILE A 91 0.47 4.33 7.07
CA ILE A 91 0.03 5.38 8.00
C ILE A 91 0.36 4.91 9.41
N TYR A 92 1.08 5.73 10.16
CA TYR A 92 1.48 5.45 11.54
C TYR A 92 0.91 6.50 12.49
N MET A 93 0.15 6.02 13.48
CA MET A 93 -0.40 6.83 14.57
C MET A 93 0.62 6.92 15.70
N ASN A 94 1.72 7.65 15.44
CA ASN A 94 2.90 7.67 16.31
C ASN A 94 2.74 8.52 17.58
N ASP A 95 1.78 9.45 17.61
CA ASP A 95 1.52 10.29 18.78
C ASP A 95 0.26 9.81 19.52
N LEU A 96 0.47 9.09 20.63
CA LEU A 96 -0.61 8.60 21.48
C LEU A 96 -1.30 9.73 22.29
N ASP A 97 -0.61 10.85 22.46
CA ASP A 97 -1.15 12.04 23.13
C ASP A 97 -1.90 12.94 22.14
N ASN A 98 -1.67 12.78 20.83
CA ASN A 98 -2.37 13.46 19.76
C ASN A 98 -2.70 12.53 18.57
N LEU A 99 -3.79 11.78 18.71
CA LEU A 99 -4.31 10.88 17.67
C LEU A 99 -4.80 11.59 16.39
N GLU A 100 -4.75 12.92 16.32
CA GLU A 100 -5.05 13.66 15.08
C GLU A 100 -3.81 13.81 14.19
N LEU A 101 -2.62 13.46 14.68
CA LEU A 101 -1.37 13.51 13.93
C LEU A 101 -0.93 12.11 13.52
N ALA A 102 -0.76 11.91 12.21
CA ALA A 102 -0.28 10.66 11.64
C ALA A 102 0.90 10.92 10.71
N GLU A 103 1.86 10.01 10.73
CA GLU A 103 2.94 9.97 9.74
C GLU A 103 2.50 9.11 8.57
N VAL A 104 2.74 9.59 7.35
CA VAL A 104 2.36 8.91 6.11
C VAL A 104 3.59 8.68 5.26
N GLU A 105 3.89 7.41 4.99
CA GLU A 105 4.94 6.98 4.07
C GLU A 105 4.29 6.44 2.80
N ILE A 106 4.84 6.82 1.64
CA ILE A 106 4.32 6.42 0.33
C ILE A 106 5.46 5.82 -0.47
N MET A 107 5.21 4.64 -1.06
CA MET A 107 6.09 3.99 -2.01
C MET A 107 5.35 3.75 -3.32
N ILE A 108 5.98 4.07 -4.45
CA ILE A 108 5.45 3.79 -5.80
C ILE A 108 6.46 2.91 -6.53
N ALA A 109 6.11 1.64 -6.67
CA ALA A 109 6.96 0.63 -7.28
C ALA A 109 6.87 0.64 -8.82
N GLU A 110 5.77 1.15 -9.38
CA GLU A 110 5.52 1.17 -10.83
C GLU A 110 5.58 2.61 -11.38
N PRO A 111 6.74 3.09 -11.89
CA PRO A 111 6.94 4.50 -12.22
C PRO A 111 6.07 5.02 -13.37
N LYS A 112 5.43 4.14 -14.13
CA LYS A 112 4.56 4.51 -15.26
C LYS A 112 3.23 5.13 -14.79
N SER A 113 2.85 4.94 -13.53
CA SER A 113 1.59 5.44 -12.97
C SER A 113 1.72 6.82 -12.33
N LEU A 114 2.38 7.77 -13.01
CA LEU A 114 2.60 9.14 -12.51
C LEU A 114 1.29 9.90 -12.21
N ALA A 115 0.20 9.56 -12.90
CA ALA A 115 -1.12 10.15 -12.65
C ALA A 115 -1.65 9.80 -11.24
N VAL A 116 -1.36 8.58 -10.76
CA VAL A 116 -1.73 8.10 -9.42
C VAL A 116 -1.06 8.95 -8.34
N VAL A 117 0.21 9.30 -8.52
CA VAL A 117 0.97 10.07 -7.51
C VAL A 117 0.34 11.42 -7.20
N LYS A 118 -0.11 12.15 -8.24
CA LYS A 118 -0.72 13.47 -8.08
C LYS A 118 -2.08 13.40 -7.37
N ASP A 119 -2.88 12.40 -7.72
CA ASP A 119 -4.19 12.21 -7.10
C ASP A 119 -4.05 11.72 -5.65
N LEU A 120 -3.09 10.83 -5.39
CA LEU A 120 -2.76 10.35 -4.05
C LEU A 120 -2.33 11.49 -3.11
N GLN A 121 -1.48 12.40 -3.58
CA GLN A 121 -1.10 13.59 -2.81
C GLN A 121 -2.30 14.47 -2.45
N ARG A 122 -3.28 14.62 -3.36
CA ARG A 122 -4.51 15.39 -3.11
C ARG A 122 -5.46 14.69 -2.15
N MET A 123 -5.49 13.36 -2.13
CA MET A 123 -6.33 12.58 -1.22
C MET A 123 -5.83 12.61 0.22
N LEU A 124 -4.52 12.77 0.41
CA LEU A 124 -3.86 12.71 1.73
C LEU A 124 -3.54 14.08 2.34
N SER A 125 -3.83 15.17 1.62
CA SER A 125 -3.67 16.57 2.06
C SER A 125 -4.98 17.16 2.59
#